data_AF-A0A257KWB7-F1
#
_entry.id   AF-A0A257KWB7-F1
#
_cell.length_a   1.000
_cell.length_b   1.000
_cell.length_c   1.000
_cell.angle_alpha   90.00
_cell.angle_beta   90.00
_cell.angle_gamma   90.00
#
_symmetry.space_group_name_H-M   'P 1'
#
loop_
_entity.id
_entity.type
_entity.pdbx_description
1 polymer ?
#
loop_
_entity_poly.entity_id
_entity_poly.type
_entity_poly.pdbx_seq_one_letter_code
_entity_poly.pdbx_strand_id
1 'polypeptide(L)' 'MAEKTQLDDIELRWALRDVLAHRHKWIRTSEAALNRLRELGWVKESNGELVLTDAGHEALR' A
#
# COMPACT_ATOMS: atom_id res chain seq x y z
N MET A 1 20.89 14.98 7.45
CA MET A 1 20.65 13.53 7.32
C MET A 1 19.15 13.39 7.18
N ALA A 2 18.66 12.98 6.00
CA ALA A 2 17.23 12.90 5.76
C ALA A 2 16.62 11.86 6.71
N GLU A 3 15.73 12.33 7.58
CA GLU A 3 14.90 11.49 8.43
C GLU A 3 14.22 10.47 7.53
N LYS A 4 14.61 9.21 7.64
CA LYS A 4 13.90 8.12 6.98
C LYS A 4 12.50 8.16 7.57
N THR A 5 11.52 8.68 6.83
CA THR A 5 10.11 8.59 7.20
C THR A 5 9.79 7.10 7.31
N GLN A 6 9.95 6.56 8.51
CA GLN A 6 9.65 5.18 8.81
C GLN A 6 8.13 5.12 8.81
N LEU A 7 7.57 4.61 7.71
CA LEU A 7 6.12 4.44 7.60
C LEU A 7 5.68 3.49 8.72
N ASP A 8 4.75 3.96 9.55
CA ASP A 8 4.17 3.14 10.59
C ASP A 8 3.42 1.95 9.96
N ASP A 9 3.47 0.78 10.61
CA ASP A 9 2.73 -0.41 10.18
C ASP A 9 1.22 -0.13 10.03
N ILE A 10 0.68 0.80 10.83
CA ILE A 10 -0.71 1.24 10.74
C ILE A 10 -0.97 1.98 9.43
N GLU A 11 -0.07 2.88 9.02
CA GLU A 11 -0.19 3.62 7.76
C GLU A 11 -0.15 2.66 6.56
N LEU A 12 0.75 1.67 6.60
CA LEU A 12 0.82 0.64 5.56
C LEU A 12 -0.46 -0.19 5.49
N ARG A 13 -1.03 -0.60 6.64
CA ARG A 13 -2.32 -1.33 6.67
C ARG A 13 -3.47 -0.49 6.13
N TRP A 14 -3.52 0.81 6.45
CA TRP A 14 -4.54 1.71 5.92
C TRP A 14 -4.41 1.88 4.41
N ALA A 15 -3.18 2.11 3.92
CA ALA A 15 -2.90 2.18 2.49
C ALA A 15 -3.29 0.87 1.78
N LEU A 16 -2.98 -0.29 2.37
CA LEU A 16 -3.35 -1.58 1.82
C LEU A 16 -4.88 -1.76 1.74
N ARG A 17 -5.60 -1.33 2.79
CA ARG A 17 -7.05 -1.35 2.82
C ARG A 17 -7.66 -0.41 1.77
N ASP A 18 -7.05 0.75 1.56
CA ASP A 18 -7.49 1.71 0.54
C ASP A 18 -7.23 1.21 -0.87
N VAL A 19 -6.13 0.48 -1.10
CA VAL A 19 -5.89 -0.22 -2.37
C VAL A 19 -6.96 -1.28 -2.59
N LEU A 20 -7.24 -2.12 -1.59
CA LEU A 20 -8.29 -3.15 -1.65
C LEU A 20 -9.67 -2.56 -1.97
N ALA A 21 -9.98 -1.39 -1.40
CA ALA A 21 -11.24 -0.70 -1.64
C ALA A 21 -11.26 0.14 -2.93
N HIS A 22 -10.20 0.12 -3.75
CA HIS A 22 -9.99 0.99 -4.91
C HIS A 22 -10.11 2.50 -4.59
N ARG A 23 -9.92 2.88 -3.32
CA ARG A 23 -10.01 4.26 -2.84
C ARG A 23 -8.70 5.03 -2.93
N HIS A 24 -7.58 4.35 -3.19
CA HIS A 24 -6.26 4.97 -3.38
C HIS A 24 -6.23 6.03 -4.50
N LYS A 25 -7.19 6.01 -5.44
CA LYS A 25 -7.36 7.04 -6.49
C LYS A 25 -8.09 8.29 -6.01
N TRP A 26 -8.84 8.20 -4.92
CA TRP A 26 -9.76 9.22 -4.41
C TRP A 26 -9.29 9.81 -3.08
N ILE A 27 -8.54 9.04 -2.30
CA ILE A 27 -7.97 9.42 -1.03
C ILE A 27 -6.48 9.69 -1.27
N ARG A 28 -5.92 10.66 -0.56
CA ARG A 28 -4.50 10.98 -0.60
C ARG A 28 -3.69 9.90 0.12
N THR A 29 -3.63 8.69 -0.44
CA THR A 29 -2.70 7.66 0.01
C THR A 29 -1.28 8.13 -0.33
N SER A 30 -0.38 8.10 0.66
CA SER A 30 0.99 8.54 0.47
C SER A 30 1.69 7.70 -0.61
N GLU A 31 2.33 8.34 -1.59
CA GLU A 31 3.13 7.64 -2.60
C GLU A 31 4.25 6.81 -1.97
N ALA A 32 4.79 7.26 -0.84
CA ALA A 32 5.77 6.50 -0.06
C ALA A 32 5.18 5.19 0.47
N ALA A 33 3.94 5.23 0.98
CA ALA A 33 3.24 4.03 1.43
C ALA A 33 2.97 3.07 0.27
N LEU A 34 2.47 3.56 -0.87
CA LEU A 34 2.23 2.74 -2.06
C LEU A 34 3.51 2.09 -2.59
N ASN A 35 4.62 2.83 -2.65
CA ASN A 35 5.90 2.29 -3.03
C ASN A 35 6.38 1.23 -2.03
N ARG A 36 6.21 1.47 -0.73
CA ARG A 36 6.58 0.48 0.28
C ARG A 36 5.77 -0.80 0.17
N LEU A 37 4.46 -0.69 -0.09
CA LEU A 37 3.59 -1.83 -0.32
C LEU A 37 4.03 -2.66 -1.55
N ARG A 38 4.51 -1.98 -2.61
CA ARG A 38 5.09 -2.62 -3.80
C ARG A 38 6.40 -3.34 -3.48
N GLU A 39 7.30 -2.68 -2.74
CA GLU A 39 8.57 -3.28 -2.29
C GLU A 39 8.36 -4.53 -1.43
N LEU A 40 7.33 -4.53 -0.59
CA LEU A 40 6.94 -5.66 0.25
C LEU A 40 6.23 -6.77 -0.54
N GLY A 41 5.89 -6.54 -1.82
CA GLY A 41 5.15 -7.48 -2.64
C GLY A 41 3.70 -7.68 -2.20
N TRP A 42 3.14 -6.77 -1.39
CA TRP A 42 1.75 -6.84 -0.91
C TRP A 42 0.75 -6.34 -1.94
N VAL A 43 1.21 -5.54 -2.90
CA VAL A 43 0.42 -5.05 -4.02
C VAL A 43 1.19 -5.21 -5.33
N LYS A 44 0.46 -5.38 -6.43
CA LYS A 44 1.00 -5.45 -7.78
C LYS A 44 0.18 -4.57 -8.72
N GLU A 45 0.78 -4.16 -9.83
CA GLU A 45 0.04 -3.50 -10.90
C GLU A 45 -0.58 -4.55 -11.83
N SER A 46 -1.88 -4.43 -12.06
CA SER A 46 -2.64 -5.27 -12.99
C SER A 46 -3.62 -4.39 -13.75
N ASN A 47 -3.57 -4.43 -15.08
CA ASN A 47 -4.42 -3.60 -15.95
C ASN A 47 -4.36 -2.09 -15.65
N GLY A 48 -3.19 -1.59 -15.22
CA GLY A 48 -3.01 -0.18 -14.84
C GLY A 48 -3.62 0.21 -13.49
N GLU A 49 -4.03 -0.77 -12.68
CA GLU A 49 -4.52 -0.58 -11.33
C GLU A 49 -3.65 -1.32 -10.31
N LEU A 50 -3.49 -0.72 -9.13
CA LEU A 50 -2.90 -1.38 -7.99
C LEU A 50 -3.91 -2.36 -7.39
N VAL A 51 -3.54 -3.63 -7.33
CA VAL A 51 -4.33 -4.72 -6.74
C VAL A 51 -3.52 -5.43 -5.67
N LEU A 52 -4.18 -6.01 -4.67
CA LEU A 52 -3.51 -6.80 -3.64
C LEU A 52 -3.00 -8.12 -4.19
N THR A 53 -1.89 -8.59 -3.64
CA THR A 53 -1.41 -9.97 -3.78
C THR A 53 -1.95 -10.83 -2.64
N ASP A 54 -1.75 -12.15 -2.71
CA ASP A 54 -2.06 -13.05 -1.58
C ASP A 54 -1.35 -12.60 -0.29
N ALA A 55 -0.08 -12.20 -0.37
CA ALA A 55 0.67 -11.66 0.76
C ALA A 55 0.04 -10.38 1.33
N GLY A 56 -0.51 -9.51 0.47
CA GLY A 56 -1.25 -8.34 0.92
C GLY A 56 -2.56 -8.71 1.62
N HIS A 57 -3.29 -9.70 1.12
CA HIS A 57 -4.48 -10.20 1.80
C HIS A 57 -4.16 -10.82 3.16
N GLU A 58 -3.04 -11.52 3.29
CA GLU A 58 -2.57 -12.05 4.57
C GLU A 58 -2.15 -10.93 5.54
N ALA A 59 -1.52 -9.87 5.05
CA ALA A 59 -1.15 -8.72 5.88
C ALA A 59 -2.36 -7.93 6.46
N LEU A 60 -3.56 -8.14 5.92
CA LEU A 60 -4.82 -7.58 6.44
C LEU A 60 -5.56 -8.49 7.44
N ARG A 61 -5.18 -9.76 7.55
CA ARG A 61 -5.76 -10.69 8.54
C ARG A 61 -5.19 -10.47 9.92
#